data_AF-A0AAU1AS60-F1
#
_entry.id   AF-A0AAU1AS60-F1
#
_cell.length_a   1.000
_cell.length_b   1.000
_cell.length_c   1.000
_cell.angle_alpha   90.00
_cell.angle_beta   90.00
_cell.angle_gamma   90.00
#
_symmetry.space_group_name_H-M   'P 1'
#
loop_
_entity.id
_entity.type
_entity.pdbx_description
1 polymer ?
#
loop_
_entity_poly.entity_id
_entity_poly.type
_entity_poly.pdbx_seq_one_letter_code
_entity_poly.pdbx_strand_id
1 'polypeptide(L)' 'MTRVASRAGWSVAPPMPTDRAEALFSFESLAAYERYRARFGQDPEFVAADAIRDESGCVVRYERTFMRPLLPGDDLAVPR' A
#
# COMPACT_ATOMS: atom_id res chain seq x y z
N MET A 1 8.21 30.09 44.37
CA MET A 1 8.49 30.38 42.94
C MET A 1 8.77 29.07 42.24
N THR A 2 7.75 28.45 41.64
CA THR A 2 7.89 27.15 40.96
C THR A 2 8.01 27.43 39.46
N ARG A 3 9.17 27.14 38.85
CA ARG A 3 9.34 27.21 37.39
C ARG A 3 8.69 25.96 36.77
N VAL A 4 7.70 26.17 35.92
CA VAL A 4 7.21 25.17 34.97
C VAL A 4 8.14 25.24 33.76
N ALA A 5 8.90 24.17 33.51
CA ALA A 5 9.66 24.02 32.28
C ALA A 5 8.76 23.36 31.23
N SER A 6 8.26 24.15 30.28
CA SER A 6 7.56 23.63 29.10
C SER A 6 8.58 23.10 28.10
N ARG A 7 8.74 21.78 28.02
CA ARG A 7 9.53 21.13 26.97
C ARG A 7 8.64 20.95 25.75
N ALA A 8 8.63 21.94 24.86
CA ALA A 8 8.05 21.78 23.53
C ALA A 8 8.97 20.85 22.71
N GLY A 9 8.70 19.55 22.78
CA GLY A 9 9.32 18.56 21.91
C GLY A 9 8.51 18.45 20.63
N TRP A 10 9.11 18.82 19.49
CA TRP A 10 8.63 18.39 18.19
C TRP A 10 9.21 16.99 17.97
N SER A 11 8.37 15.96 18.03
CA SER A 11 8.81 14.60 17.69
C SER A 11 8.94 14.51 16.18
N VAL A 12 10.17 14.34 15.68
CA VAL A 12 10.39 13.82 14.33
C VAL A 12 9.84 12.40 14.30
N ALA A 13 8.83 12.16 13.46
CA ALA A 13 8.42 10.80 13.16
C ALA A 13 9.64 10.04 12.59
N PRO A 14 9.87 8.78 13.00
CA PRO A 14 10.94 7.98 12.42
C PRO A 14 10.77 7.96 10.88
N PRO A 15 11.88 7.95 10.12
CA PRO A 15 11.80 7.87 8.67
C PRO A 15 10.98 6.62 8.30
N MET A 16 10.03 6.81 7.40
CA MET A 16 9.34 5.69 6.77
C MET A 16 10.38 4.77 6.11
N PRO A 17 10.08 3.47 5.95
CA PRO A 17 10.92 2.59 5.15
C PRO A 17 11.11 3.22 3.76
N THR A 18 12.34 3.59 3.42
CA THR A 18 12.66 4.25 2.15
C THR A 18 12.47 3.30 0.96
N ASP A 19 12.35 2.00 1.21
CA ASP A 19 12.37 0.92 0.22
C ASP A 19 11.03 0.18 0.04
N ARG A 20 9.92 0.72 0.58
CA ARG A 20 8.60 0.09 0.46
C ARG A 20 7.55 1.06 -0.07
N ALA A 21 6.94 0.70 -1.19
CA ALA A 21 5.78 1.35 -1.77
C ALA A 21 4.57 0.41 -1.74
N GLU A 22 3.40 0.95 -1.40
CA GLU A 22 2.14 0.19 -1.35
C GLU A 22 1.09 0.88 -2.23
N ALA A 23 0.34 0.08 -2.99
CA ALA A 23 -0.77 0.54 -3.81
C ALA A 23 -2.01 -0.29 -3.49
N LEU A 24 -3.13 0.38 -3.23
CA LEU A 24 -4.42 -0.25 -2.93
C LEU A 24 -5.37 -0.07 -4.10
N PHE A 25 -6.04 -1.15 -4.47
CA PHE A 25 -7.08 -1.18 -5.49
C PHE A 25 -8.31 -1.88 -4.92
N SER A 26 -9.48 -1.35 -5.25
CA SER A 26 -10.76 -1.96 -4.90
C SER A 26 -11.44 -2.48 -6.17
N PHE A 27 -11.94 -3.70 -6.10
CA PHE A 27 -12.67 -4.34 -7.18
C PHE A 27 -14.02 -4.82 -6.66
N GLU A 28 -15.04 -4.81 -7.52
CA GLU A 28 -16.38 -5.29 -7.17
C GLU A 28 -16.43 -6.80 -6.89
N SER A 29 -15.53 -7.58 -7.50
CA SER A 29 -15.41 -9.02 -7.30
C SER A 29 -14.02 -9.54 -7.67
N LEU A 30 -13.70 -10.77 -7.25
CA LEU A 30 -12.49 -11.46 -7.66
C LEU A 30 -12.41 -11.63 -9.19
N ALA A 31 -13.53 -11.91 -9.85
CA ALA A 31 -13.59 -12.02 -11.31
C ALA A 31 -13.26 -10.71 -12.02
N ALA A 32 -13.65 -9.55 -11.45
CA ALA A 32 -13.26 -8.25 -11.99
C ALA A 32 -11.74 -8.01 -11.87
N TYR A 33 -11.15 -8.41 -10.75
CA TYR A 33 -9.70 -8.38 -10.56
C TYR A 33 -8.97 -9.31 -11.55
N GLU A 34 -9.47 -10.52 -11.80
CA GLU A 34 -8.83 -11.46 -12.74
C GLU A 34 -8.85 -10.93 -14.18
N ARG A 35 -9.96 -10.32 -14.62
CA ARG A 35 -10.03 -9.63 -15.92
C ARG A 35 -9.05 -8.48 -16.03
N TYR A 36 -8.90 -7.69 -14.96
CA TYR A 36 -7.89 -6.63 -14.89
C TYR A 36 -6.48 -7.23 -15.01
N ARG A 37 -6.18 -8.28 -14.24
CA ARG A 37 -4.88 -8.95 -14.25
C ARG A 37 -4.54 -9.58 -15.61
N ALA A 38 -5.54 -10.10 -16.33
CA ALA A 38 -5.33 -10.71 -17.63
C ALA A 38 -4.75 -9.74 -18.68
N ARG A 39 -4.85 -8.42 -18.47
CA ARG A 39 -4.33 -7.40 -19.38
C ARG A 39 -2.83 -7.13 -19.23
N PHE A 40 -2.20 -7.58 -18.13
CA PHE A 40 -0.77 -7.41 -17.93
C PHE A 40 0.02 -8.09 -19.06
N GLY A 41 1.00 -7.38 -19.61
CA GLY A 41 1.79 -7.83 -20.77
C GLY A 41 1.07 -7.74 -22.12
N GLN A 42 -0.18 -7.28 -22.17
CA GLN A 42 -0.95 -7.11 -23.41
C GLN A 42 -1.35 -5.65 -23.64
N ASP A 43 -1.79 -4.97 -22.58
CA ASP A 43 -2.18 -3.56 -22.64
C ASP A 43 -0.93 -2.66 -22.78
N PRO A 44 -0.87 -1.76 -23.78
CA PRO A 44 0.26 -0.85 -23.97
C PRO A 44 0.62 -0.04 -22.72
N GLU A 45 -0.36 0.36 -21.91
CA GLU A 45 -0.10 1.12 -20.69
C GLU A 45 0.61 0.27 -19.63
N PHE A 46 0.23 -0.99 -19.46
CA PHE A 46 0.90 -1.90 -18.53
C PHE A 46 2.28 -2.31 -19.02
N VAL A 47 2.47 -2.49 -20.33
CA VAL A 47 3.79 -2.78 -20.92
C VAL A 47 4.75 -1.61 -20.68
N ALA A 48 4.29 -0.37 -20.86
CA ALA A 48 5.10 0.82 -20.57
C ALA A 48 5.47 0.92 -19.08
N ALA A 49 4.53 0.60 -18.18
CA ALA A 49 4.81 0.58 -16.75
C ALA A 49 5.80 -0.53 -16.35
N ASP A 50 5.71 -1.72 -16.97
CA ASP A 50 6.65 -2.81 -16.77
C ASP A 50 8.07 -2.43 -17.24
N ALA A 51 8.20 -1.72 -18.37
CA ALA A 51 9.50 -1.22 -18.84
C ALA A 51 10.14 -0.25 -17.84
N ILE A 52 9.37 0.68 -17.28
CA ILE A 52 9.86 1.60 -16.23
C ILE A 52 10.32 0.82 -15.00
N ARG A 53 9.57 -0.20 -14.59
CA ARG A 53 9.95 -1.07 -13.46
C ARG A 53 11.30 -1.72 -13.73
N ASP A 54 11.46 -2.31 -14.91
CA ASP A 54 12.64 -3.09 -15.27
C ASP A 54 13.88 -2.20 -15.46
N GLU A 55 13.72 -1.04 -16.10
CA GLU A 55 14.79 -0.05 -16.32
C GLU A 55 15.24 0.63 -15.03
N SER A 56 14.31 0.95 -14.14
CA SER A 56 14.64 1.65 -12.88
C SER A 56 15.37 0.76 -11.88
N GLY A 57 15.14 -0.55 -11.92
CA GLY A 57 15.67 -1.49 -10.92
C GLY A 57 15.14 -1.24 -9.50
N CYS A 58 14.13 -0.37 -9.32
CA CYS A 58 13.60 0.01 -8.00
C CYS A 58 12.75 -1.10 -7.36
N VAL A 59 12.19 -2.01 -8.15
CA VAL A 59 11.32 -3.09 -7.66
C VAL A 59 12.13 -4.38 -7.52
N VAL A 60 12.66 -4.61 -6.32
CA VAL A 60 13.44 -5.83 -5.99
C VAL A 60 12.53 -6.98 -5.56
N ARG A 61 11.45 -6.67 -4.84
CA ARG A 61 10.45 -7.64 -4.37
C ARG A 61 9.05 -7.04 -4.53
N TYR A 62 8.12 -7.84 -5.03
CA TYR A 62 6.71 -7.48 -5.11
C TYR A 62 5.85 -8.53 -4.41
N GLU A 63 5.03 -8.07 -3.47
CA GLU A 63 4.05 -8.89 -2.76
C GLU A 63 2.64 -8.37 -3.03
N ARG A 64 1.66 -9.26 -3.05
CA ARG A 64 0.25 -8.91 -3.26
C ARG A 64 -0.62 -9.66 -2.29
N THR A 65 -1.44 -8.92 -1.56
CA THR A 65 -2.36 -9.44 -0.55
C THR A 65 -3.78 -9.00 -0.86
N PHE A 66 -4.76 -9.86 -0.61
CA PHE A 66 -6.17 -9.51 -0.69
C PHE A 66 -6.68 -9.15 0.70
N MET A 67 -7.36 -8.02 0.80
CA MET A 67 -7.99 -7.56 2.03
C MET A 67 -9.50 -7.62 1.86
N ARG A 68 -10.20 -7.97 2.94
CA ARG A 68 -11.64 -7.79 3.02
C ARG A 68 -11.90 -6.34 3.46
N PRO A 69 -12.76 -5.59 2.76
CA PRO A 69 -13.15 -4.27 3.23
C PRO A 69 -13.87 -4.40 4.58
N LEU A 70 -13.59 -3.47 5.48
CA LEU A 70 -14.34 -3.34 6.73
C LEU A 70 -15.56 -2.45 6.47
N LEU A 71 -16.76 -3.03 6.58
CA LEU A 71 -18.03 -2.33 6.35
C LEU A 71 -18.71 -2.01 7.69
N PRO A 72 -19.53 -0.94 7.77
CA PRO A 72 -20.32 -0.66 8.96
C PRO A 72 -21.21 -1.86 9.34
N GLY A 73 -21.01 -2.41 10.54
CA GLY A 73 -21.73 -3.59 11.03
C GLY A 73 -20.93 -4.89 11.05
N ASP A 74 -19.71 -4.90 10.52
CA ASP A 74 -18.79 -6.03 10.68
C ASP A 74 -18.38 -6.14 12.16
N ASP A 75 -18.61 -7.31 12.77
CA ASP A 75 -17.97 -7.63 14.04
C ASP A 75 -16.48 -7.90 13.76
N LEU A 76 -15.63 -7.15 14.43
CA LEU A 76 -14.21 -7.44 14.46
C LEU A 76 -13.99 -8.37 15.65
N ALA A 77 -14.28 -9.66 15.50
CA ALA A 77 -13.67 -10.68 16.35
C ALA A 77 -12.14 -10.66 16.11
N VAL A 78 -11.45 -9.66 16.66
CA VAL A 78 -9.99 -9.66 16.79
C VAL A 78 -9.70 -10.67 17.91
N PRO A 79 -9.11 -11.84 17.62
CA PRO A 79 -8.69 -12.73 18.69
C PRO A 79 -7.67 -11.98 19.56
N ARG A 80 -7.98 -11.90 20.86
CA ARG A 80 -7.11 -11.27 21.87
C ARG A 80 -5.81 -12.03 22.06
#